data_AF-A0A3M1M0R2-F1
#
_entry.id   AF-A0A3M1M0R2-F1
#
_cell.length_a   1.000
_cell.length_b   1.000
_cell.length_c   1.000
_cell.angle_alpha   90.00
_cell.angle_beta   90.00
_cell.angle_gamma   90.00
#
_symmetry.space_group_name_H-M   'P 1'
#
loop_
_entity.id
_entity.type
_entity.pdbx_description
1 polymer ?
#
loop_
_entity_poly.entity_id
_entity_poly.type
_entity_poly.pdbx_seq_one_letter_code
_entity_poly.pdbx_strand_id
1 'polypeptide(L)'
;MRIERSRSSEESPLRWLATLLTWGGVLMMLVGGLMAYPILRDLVRVSEEAEALEFVATLPPASAPTAVPLAALPSPVPTLTSTASPTPGQPQEPAQPAVLPSSPQEEEASQDPPPLVLPETALLSAEEATPGPTATPPPTPDPASLIPVRLVIPAINLDAPVVPVGWETKEVNGQLVSTWIVPNAREAGWHKTSALPGEPGNTVLNGHHNIYGEVFRDLVELEPGDAIYLYTGQRVYHYQVTERHILKEKGEPIEVRIQNAQWIMPTDDERLTLITCWPYTNNTHRLVVVARPLPDSGSDLSEAERMPPQ
;
A
#
# COMPACT_ATOMS: atom_id res chain seq x y z
N MET A 1 -26.51 43.95 67.11
CA MET A 1 -25.39 43.11 67.60
C MET A 1 -26.00 41.89 68.29
N ARG A 2 -26.04 40.74 67.61
CA ARG A 2 -26.34 39.43 68.23
C ARG A 2 -25.46 38.41 67.52
N ILE A 3 -24.40 38.02 68.21
CA ILE A 3 -23.46 36.97 67.84
C ILE A 3 -23.98 35.69 68.49
N GLU A 4 -24.20 34.64 67.72
CA GLU A 4 -24.33 33.25 68.17
C GLU A 4 -24.49 32.38 66.92
N ARG A 5 -23.84 31.23 66.71
CA ARG A 5 -22.70 30.55 67.32
C ARG A 5 -22.41 29.45 66.29
N SER A 6 -21.20 29.35 65.73
CA SER A 6 -20.91 28.29 64.76
C SER A 6 -20.99 26.94 65.46
N ARG A 7 -21.91 26.09 65.00
CA ARG A 7 -22.04 24.71 65.48
C ARG A 7 -20.99 23.90 64.73
N SER A 8 -19.80 23.78 65.31
CA SER A 8 -18.78 22.84 64.82
C SER A 8 -19.36 21.43 64.87
N SER A 9 -19.45 20.78 63.71
CA SER A 9 -19.83 19.37 63.61
C SER A 9 -18.77 18.53 64.30
N GLU A 10 -19.01 18.13 65.55
CA GLU A 10 -18.27 17.03 66.17
C GLU A 10 -18.59 15.76 65.39
N GLU A 11 -17.73 15.43 64.43
CA GLU A 11 -17.75 14.16 63.75
C GLU A 11 -17.44 13.06 64.77
N SER A 12 -18.47 12.29 65.14
CA SER A 12 -18.34 11.22 66.14
C SER A 12 -17.20 10.26 65.78
N PRO A 13 -16.32 9.90 66.74
CA PRO A 13 -15.15 9.03 66.49
C PRO A 13 -15.51 7.66 65.90
N LEU A 14 -16.75 7.22 66.10
CA LEU A 14 -17.31 6.00 65.51
C LEU A 14 -17.47 6.06 63.99
N ARG A 15 -17.71 7.24 63.40
CA ARG A 15 -17.82 7.41 61.94
C ARG A 15 -16.45 7.29 61.27
N TRP A 16 -15.42 7.88 61.87
CA TRP A 16 -14.03 7.71 61.42
C TRP A 16 -13.56 6.26 61.47
N LEU A 17 -13.92 5.53 62.54
CA LEU A 17 -13.59 4.10 62.65
C LEU A 17 -14.28 3.27 61.55
N ALA A 18 -15.57 3.53 61.30
CA ALA A 18 -16.33 2.86 60.25
C ALA A 18 -15.74 3.12 58.85
N THR A 19 -15.36 4.37 58.56
CA THR A 19 -14.72 4.73 57.29
C THR A 19 -13.37 4.02 57.10
N LEU A 20 -12.53 3.97 58.14
CA LEU A 20 -11.25 3.26 58.08
C LEU A 20 -11.42 1.75 57.86
N LEU A 21 -12.41 1.12 58.49
CA LEU A 21 -12.73 -0.30 58.28
C LEU A 21 -13.20 -0.58 56.84
N THR A 22 -14.07 0.26 56.29
CA THR A 22 -14.53 0.11 54.90
C THR A 22 -13.40 0.27 53.89
N TRP A 23 -12.55 1.30 54.03
CA TRP A 23 -11.44 1.51 53.12
C TRP A 23 -10.33 0.46 53.29
N GLY A 24 -10.09 -0.02 54.51
CA GLY A 24 -9.18 -1.13 54.78
C GLY A 24 -9.63 -2.44 54.12
N GLY A 25 -10.93 -2.75 54.15
CA GLY A 25 -11.50 -3.92 53.47
C GLY A 25 -11.38 -3.83 51.94
N VAL A 26 -11.68 -2.67 51.35
CA VAL A 26 -11.53 -2.44 49.91
C VAL A 26 -10.06 -2.56 49.48
N LEU A 27 -9.12 -2.01 50.26
CA LEU A 27 -7.69 -2.14 49.99
C LEU A 27 -7.22 -3.60 50.06
N MET A 28 -7.70 -4.37 51.05
CA MET A 28 -7.39 -5.80 51.16
C MET A 28 -7.92 -6.61 49.97
N MET A 29 -9.13 -6.31 49.47
CA MET A 29 -9.67 -6.97 48.28
C MET A 29 -8.91 -6.60 47.02
N LEU A 30 -8.47 -5.34 46.86
CA LEU A 30 -7.67 -4.91 45.72
C LEU A 30 -6.27 -5.55 45.73
N VAL A 31 -5.61 -5.60 46.89
CA VAL A 31 -4.29 -6.24 47.04
C VAL A 31 -4.41 -7.76 46.89
N GLY A 32 -5.43 -8.38 47.48
CA GLY A 32 -5.70 -9.81 47.33
C GLY A 32 -6.02 -10.18 45.87
N GLY A 33 -6.82 -9.36 45.19
CA GLY A 33 -7.09 -9.50 43.75
C GLY A 33 -5.84 -9.36 42.90
N LEU A 34 -4.99 -8.37 43.16
CA LEU A 34 -3.73 -8.15 42.43
C LEU A 34 -2.73 -9.29 42.65
N MET A 35 -2.67 -9.86 43.86
CA MET A 35 -1.79 -11.00 44.19
C MET A 35 -2.33 -12.34 43.69
N ALA A 36 -3.66 -12.52 43.65
CA ALA A 36 -4.29 -13.73 43.11
C ALA A 36 -4.39 -13.70 41.58
N TYR A 37 -4.41 -12.52 40.96
CA TYR A 37 -4.50 -12.35 39.51
C TYR A 37 -3.46 -13.13 38.70
N PRO A 38 -2.14 -13.10 39.02
CA PRO A 38 -1.17 -13.89 38.27
C PRO A 38 -1.43 -15.39 38.38
N ILE A 39 -1.82 -15.88 39.56
CA ILE A 39 -2.12 -17.30 39.79
C ILE A 39 -3.36 -17.73 39.01
N LEU A 40 -4.43 -16.91 39.06
CA LEU A 40 -5.67 -17.19 38.35
C LEU A 40 -5.49 -17.11 36.82
N ARG A 41 -4.69 -16.15 36.34
CA ARG A 41 -4.29 -16.01 34.93
C ARG A 41 -3.52 -17.23 34.45
N ASP A 42 -2.55 -17.71 35.24
CA ASP A 42 -1.73 -18.86 34.86
C ASP A 42 -2.55 -20.16 34.90
N LEU A 43 -3.52 -20.30 35.82
CA LEU A 43 -4.47 -21.44 35.84
C LEU A 43 -5.38 -21.48 34.60
N VAL A 44 -5.92 -20.32 34.17
CA VAL A 44 -6.73 -20.24 32.94
C VAL A 44 -5.88 -20.56 31.71
N ARG A 45 -4.62 -20.10 31.67
CA ARG A 45 -3.68 -20.41 30.57
C ARG A 45 -3.36 -21.90 30.48
N VAL A 46 -3.12 -22.57 31.61
CA VAL A 46 -2.86 -24.02 31.66
C VAL A 46 -4.09 -24.82 31.23
N SER A 47 -5.29 -24.34 31.53
CA SER A 47 -6.55 -24.92 31.04
C SER A 47 -6.68 -24.83 29.52
N GLU A 48 -6.38 -23.67 28.93
CA GLU A 48 -6.44 -23.49 27.47
C GLU A 48 -5.37 -24.30 26.74
N GLU A 49 -4.17 -24.42 27.33
CA GLU A 49 -3.10 -25.29 26.80
C GLU A 49 -3.47 -26.78 26.89
N ALA A 50 -4.17 -27.21 27.95
CA ALA A 50 -4.64 -28.59 28.08
C ALA A 50 -5.71 -28.96 27.04
N GLU A 51 -6.68 -28.06 26.77
CA GLU A 51 -7.68 -28.27 25.71
C GLU A 51 -7.05 -28.25 24.31
N ALA A 52 -6.03 -27.42 24.09
CA ALA A 52 -5.29 -27.39 22.82
C ALA A 52 -4.49 -28.69 22.57
N LEU A 53 -3.92 -29.29 23.62
CA LEU A 53 -3.19 -30.56 23.51
C LEU A 53 -4.13 -31.75 23.29
N GLU A 54 -5.33 -31.73 23.87
CA GLU A 54 -6.35 -32.77 23.63
C GLU A 54 -6.85 -32.74 22.17
N PHE A 55 -6.97 -31.55 21.57
CA PHE A 55 -7.33 -31.39 20.15
C PHE A 55 -6.25 -31.90 19.17
N VAL A 56 -4.96 -31.70 19.50
CA VAL A 56 -3.83 -32.17 18.68
C VAL A 56 -3.70 -33.70 18.71
N ALA A 57 -4.05 -34.35 19.82
CA ALA A 57 -3.98 -35.80 19.97
C ALA A 57 -4.99 -36.58 19.09
N THR A 58 -6.00 -35.91 18.55
CA THR A 58 -7.02 -36.50 17.66
C THR A 58 -6.74 -36.33 16.16
N LEU A 59 -5.65 -35.69 15.76
CA LEU A 59 -5.32 -35.52 14.34
C LEU A 59 -4.65 -36.79 13.77
N PRO A 60 -5.09 -37.32 12.61
CA PRO A 60 -4.38 -38.41 11.94
C PRO A 60 -2.98 -37.95 11.49
N PRO A 61 -1.96 -38.84 11.47
CA PRO A 61 -0.60 -38.45 11.12
C PRO A 61 -0.52 -37.91 9.69
N ALA A 62 0.07 -36.73 9.55
CA ALA A 62 0.36 -36.11 8.26
C ALA A 62 1.26 -37.04 7.43
N SER A 63 0.82 -37.37 6.21
CA SER A 63 1.66 -38.08 5.25
C SER A 63 2.85 -37.21 4.87
N ALA A 64 4.07 -37.73 5.01
CA ALA A 64 5.31 -37.03 4.68
C ALA A 64 5.36 -36.67 3.18
N PRO A 65 5.93 -35.51 2.79
CA PRO A 65 6.16 -35.20 1.39
C PRO A 65 7.29 -36.08 0.83
N THR A 66 6.99 -36.80 -0.25
CA THR A 66 7.99 -37.52 -1.05
C THR A 66 9.05 -36.54 -1.56
N ALA A 67 10.30 -36.78 -1.19
CA ALA A 67 11.44 -36.01 -1.69
C ALA A 67 11.62 -36.22 -3.20
N VAL A 68 11.60 -35.14 -3.96
CA VAL A 68 12.02 -35.13 -5.37
C VAL A 68 13.55 -35.06 -5.41
N PRO A 69 14.25 -35.95 -6.14
CA PRO A 69 15.71 -35.93 -6.18
C PRO A 69 16.23 -34.73 -6.98
N LEU A 70 17.21 -34.04 -6.40
CA LEU A 70 17.97 -32.93 -6.98
C LEU A 70 18.87 -33.46 -8.10
N ALA A 71 18.49 -33.26 -9.36
CA ALA A 71 19.32 -33.58 -10.52
C ALA A 71 20.06 -32.33 -11.03
N ALA A 72 21.36 -32.54 -11.26
CA ALA A 72 22.44 -31.65 -11.69
C ALA A 72 22.09 -30.44 -12.59
N LEU A 73 22.74 -29.31 -12.27
CA LEU A 73 22.89 -28.13 -13.13
C LEU A 73 23.70 -28.46 -14.39
N PRO A 74 23.29 -28.00 -15.60
CA PRO A 74 24.19 -27.89 -16.73
C PRO A 74 24.75 -26.46 -16.92
N SER A 75 26.04 -26.40 -17.24
CA SER A 75 26.86 -25.22 -17.61
C SER A 75 26.49 -24.60 -18.98
N PRO A 76 27.02 -23.42 -19.37
CA PRO A 76 26.35 -22.52 -20.30
C PRO A 76 26.61 -22.77 -21.80
N VAL A 77 25.64 -22.25 -22.58
CA VAL A 77 25.47 -21.99 -24.03
C VAL A 77 26.71 -22.09 -24.94
N PRO A 78 26.53 -22.60 -26.17
CA PRO A 78 26.90 -21.81 -27.35
C PRO A 78 25.80 -21.72 -28.44
N THR A 79 25.57 -20.48 -28.88
CA THR A 79 25.33 -19.91 -30.22
C THR A 79 24.93 -20.80 -31.42
N LEU A 80 23.83 -20.37 -32.07
CA LEU A 80 23.37 -20.53 -33.48
C LEU A 80 23.14 -21.93 -34.05
N THR A 81 21.89 -22.20 -34.48
CA THR A 81 21.54 -22.32 -35.91
C THR A 81 20.03 -22.57 -36.12
N SER A 82 19.49 -21.86 -37.11
CA SER A 82 18.22 -22.08 -37.80
C SER A 82 18.10 -23.51 -38.34
N THR A 83 16.92 -24.16 -38.21
CA THR A 83 16.31 -25.08 -39.20
C THR A 83 14.86 -25.42 -38.79
N ALA A 84 13.99 -25.53 -39.80
CA ALA A 84 12.54 -25.56 -39.74
C ALA A 84 11.87 -26.95 -39.56
N SER A 85 10.58 -26.90 -39.18
CA SER A 85 9.45 -27.81 -39.50
C SER A 85 9.34 -29.21 -38.85
N PRO A 86 8.16 -29.90 -38.85
CA PRO A 86 6.78 -29.45 -39.14
C PRO A 86 5.71 -29.89 -38.10
N THR A 87 4.52 -29.27 -38.19
CA THR A 87 3.24 -29.67 -37.56
C THR A 87 2.46 -30.62 -38.47
N PRO A 88 1.75 -31.63 -37.93
CA PRO A 88 0.66 -32.30 -38.64
C PRO A 88 -0.71 -32.15 -37.96
N GLY A 89 -1.75 -31.91 -38.77
CA GLY A 89 -3.07 -32.49 -38.54
C GLY A 89 -4.24 -31.53 -38.36
N GLN A 90 -4.76 -31.01 -39.47
CA GLN A 90 -6.14 -30.52 -39.60
C GLN A 90 -6.96 -31.54 -40.40
N PRO A 91 -8.29 -31.65 -40.18
CA PRO A 91 -9.19 -31.89 -41.32
C PRO A 91 -10.32 -30.84 -41.54
N GLN A 92 -10.34 -30.33 -42.77
CA GLN A 92 -11.46 -30.15 -43.73
C GLN A 92 -12.40 -28.90 -43.75
N GLU A 93 -12.12 -28.06 -44.76
CA GLU A 93 -12.92 -27.33 -45.82
C GLU A 93 -14.42 -27.75 -46.03
N PRO A 94 -15.36 -26.98 -46.69
CA PRO A 94 -15.09 -26.07 -47.83
C PRO A 94 -15.96 -24.82 -48.14
N ALA A 95 -15.41 -23.89 -48.96
CA ALA A 95 -15.93 -23.52 -50.31
C ALA A 95 -15.44 -22.12 -50.82
N GLN A 96 -14.50 -22.13 -51.80
CA GLN A 96 -14.45 -21.45 -53.12
C GLN A 96 -14.75 -19.94 -53.33
N PRO A 97 -14.36 -19.30 -54.47
CA PRO A 97 -13.13 -19.41 -55.28
C PRO A 97 -12.58 -18.04 -55.82
N ALA A 98 -11.36 -18.09 -56.41
CA ALA A 98 -10.74 -17.15 -57.39
C ALA A 98 -10.38 -15.74 -56.87
N VAL A 99 -9.19 -15.16 -57.11
CA VAL A 99 -8.55 -14.86 -58.40
C VAL A 99 -7.02 -14.70 -58.21
N LEU A 100 -6.23 -15.18 -59.17
CA LEU A 100 -4.79 -14.90 -59.39
C LEU A 100 -4.66 -14.24 -60.78
N PRO A 101 -3.48 -13.77 -61.21
CA PRO A 101 -2.54 -12.81 -60.63
C PRO A 101 -2.35 -11.62 -61.62
N SER A 102 -1.42 -10.70 -61.35
CA SER A 102 -0.33 -10.29 -62.28
C SER A 102 0.20 -8.88 -61.93
N SER A 103 1.40 -8.84 -61.37
CA SER A 103 2.26 -7.65 -61.38
C SER A 103 3.22 -7.76 -62.56
N PRO A 104 3.47 -6.70 -63.34
CA PRO A 104 4.60 -6.63 -64.25
C PRO A 104 5.81 -5.94 -63.58
N GLN A 105 6.86 -6.75 -63.41
CA GLN A 105 8.24 -6.56 -63.89
C GLN A 105 8.86 -5.15 -64.05
N GLU A 106 10.05 -5.02 -63.42
CA GLU A 106 11.30 -4.30 -63.76
C GLU A 106 11.28 -3.09 -64.70
N GLU A 107 11.95 -2.01 -64.28
CA GLU A 107 12.90 -1.31 -65.16
C GLU A 107 14.00 -0.57 -64.37
N GLU A 108 15.14 -0.44 -65.05
CA GLU A 108 16.50 -0.30 -64.56
C GLU A 108 17.01 1.15 -64.80
N ALA A 109 18.10 1.49 -64.10
CA ALA A 109 19.15 2.44 -64.51
C ALA A 109 18.97 3.98 -64.35
N SER A 110 19.81 4.50 -63.45
CA SER A 110 20.83 5.54 -63.70
C SER A 110 20.42 7.01 -63.86
N GLN A 111 20.90 7.89 -62.98
CA GLN A 111 22.03 8.82 -63.27
C GLN A 111 22.44 9.69 -62.06
N ASP A 112 23.74 9.98 -62.05
CA ASP A 112 24.62 10.64 -61.07
C ASP A 112 24.17 12.01 -60.48
N PRO A 113 24.69 12.37 -59.29
CA PRO A 113 24.62 13.73 -58.74
C PRO A 113 25.66 14.69 -59.37
N PRO A 114 25.33 15.97 -59.60
CA PRO A 114 26.29 16.99 -60.04
C PRO A 114 27.25 17.43 -58.89
N PRO A 115 28.38 18.07 -59.23
CA PRO A 115 29.64 17.94 -58.48
C PRO A 115 29.81 18.91 -57.31
N LEU A 116 30.72 18.52 -56.41
CA LEU A 116 31.34 19.38 -55.40
C LEU A 116 31.91 20.66 -56.02
N VAL A 117 31.46 21.81 -55.54
CA VAL A 117 32.13 23.09 -55.73
C VAL A 117 32.63 23.53 -54.35
N LEU A 118 33.95 23.52 -54.16
CA LEU A 118 34.63 24.17 -53.03
C LEU A 118 34.89 25.63 -53.42
N PRO A 119 34.46 26.62 -52.61
CA PRO A 119 35.14 27.89 -52.55
C PRO A 119 36.12 27.92 -51.37
N GLU A 120 37.35 28.20 -51.75
CA GLU A 120 38.52 28.47 -50.94
C GLU A 120 38.30 29.73 -50.09
N THR A 121 38.44 29.56 -48.78
CA THR A 121 39.09 30.48 -47.84
C THR A 121 38.83 31.99 -48.02
N ALA A 122 37.74 32.48 -47.41
CA ALA A 122 37.69 33.85 -46.90
C ALA A 122 37.85 33.81 -45.37
N LEU A 123 39.06 34.10 -44.92
CA LEU A 123 39.39 34.38 -43.53
C LEU A 123 38.74 35.71 -43.10
N LEU A 124 38.37 35.77 -41.82
CA LEU A 124 38.08 36.95 -40.98
C LEU A 124 36.63 37.45 -40.94
N SER A 125 35.82 36.79 -40.11
CA SER A 125 35.06 37.47 -39.05
C SER A 125 34.68 36.44 -37.98
N ALA A 126 35.56 36.31 -37.00
CA ALA A 126 35.16 35.80 -35.69
C ALA A 126 34.35 36.91 -35.03
N GLU A 127 33.04 36.95 -35.31
CA GLU A 127 32.10 37.64 -34.45
C GLU A 127 32.18 36.93 -33.09
N GLU A 128 32.71 37.64 -32.11
CA GLU A 128 32.87 37.18 -30.75
C GLU A 128 31.48 36.82 -30.20
N ALA A 129 31.14 35.53 -30.28
CA ALA A 129 29.93 34.98 -29.70
C ALA A 129 29.97 35.26 -28.20
N THR A 130 29.22 36.27 -27.78
CA THR A 130 28.97 36.54 -26.38
C THR A 130 28.39 35.26 -25.79
N PRO A 131 28.91 34.71 -24.68
CA PRO A 131 28.27 33.57 -24.04
C PRO A 131 26.86 34.01 -23.65
N GLY A 132 25.86 33.49 -24.37
CA GLY A 132 24.46 33.62 -23.94
C GLY A 132 24.34 33.11 -22.51
N PRO A 133 23.47 33.69 -21.67
CA PRO A 133 23.31 33.20 -20.31
C PRO A 133 22.95 31.72 -20.39
N THR A 134 23.84 30.87 -19.88
CA THR A 134 23.55 29.46 -19.62
C THR A 134 22.27 29.43 -18.80
N ALA A 135 21.18 28.95 -19.42
CA ALA A 135 19.93 28.74 -18.71
C ALA A 135 20.26 27.85 -17.51
N THR A 136 20.11 28.41 -16.31
CA THR A 136 20.25 27.62 -15.08
C THR A 136 19.19 26.52 -15.17
N PRO A 137 19.58 25.23 -15.00
CA PRO A 137 18.58 24.17 -14.98
C PRO A 137 17.53 24.53 -13.91
N PRO A 138 16.23 24.30 -14.17
CA PRO A 138 15.20 24.58 -13.18
C PRO A 138 15.57 23.90 -11.86
N PRO A 139 15.35 24.56 -10.70
CA PRO A 139 15.67 23.96 -9.42
C PRO A 139 14.99 22.60 -9.34
N THR A 140 15.77 21.56 -9.04
CA THR A 140 15.22 20.24 -8.75
C THR A 140 14.18 20.41 -7.62
N PRO A 141 12.94 19.91 -7.79
CA PRO A 141 11.93 20.04 -6.76
C PRO A 141 12.44 19.45 -5.45
N ASP A 142 12.21 20.15 -4.33
CA ASP A 142 12.56 19.64 -3.00
C ASP A 142 11.83 18.31 -2.77
N PRO A 143 12.52 17.17 -2.53
CA PRO A 143 11.87 15.89 -2.29
C PRO A 143 10.87 15.93 -1.12
N ALA A 144 11.04 16.84 -0.14
CA ALA A 144 10.08 17.02 0.94
C ALA A 144 8.72 17.51 0.45
N SER A 145 8.67 18.22 -0.68
CA SER A 145 7.43 18.75 -1.24
C SER A 145 6.60 17.69 -2.01
N LEU A 146 7.14 16.48 -2.20
CA LEU A 146 6.40 15.31 -2.68
C LEU A 146 5.75 14.50 -1.57
N ILE A 147 6.05 14.80 -0.29
CA ILE A 147 5.42 14.11 0.84
C ILE A 147 3.91 14.43 0.82
N PRO A 148 3.01 13.42 0.94
CA PRO A 148 1.59 13.67 1.00
C PRO A 148 1.20 14.42 2.28
N VAL A 149 0.34 15.42 2.14
CA VAL A 149 -0.09 16.30 3.25
C VAL A 149 -1.59 16.33 3.48
N ARG A 150 -2.40 15.90 2.50
CA ARG A 150 -3.87 15.88 2.61
C ARG A 150 -4.47 14.84 1.69
N LEU A 151 -5.48 14.15 2.19
CA LEU A 151 -6.25 13.12 1.49
C LEU A 151 -7.71 13.58 1.39
N VAL A 152 -8.26 13.55 0.18
CA VAL A 152 -9.67 13.85 -0.07
C VAL A 152 -10.32 12.69 -0.82
N ILE A 153 -11.46 12.21 -0.32
CA ILE A 153 -12.25 11.15 -0.94
C ILE A 153 -13.72 11.57 -0.94
N PRO A 154 -14.24 12.13 -2.05
CA PRO A 154 -15.57 12.72 -2.11
C PRO A 154 -16.71 11.76 -1.79
N ALA A 155 -16.63 10.50 -2.25
CA ALA A 155 -17.68 9.50 -2.10
C ALA A 155 -18.08 9.25 -0.64
N ILE A 156 -17.12 9.43 0.29
CA ILE A 156 -17.31 9.25 1.74
C ILE A 156 -17.15 10.55 2.53
N ASN A 157 -17.19 11.70 1.86
CA ASN A 157 -16.99 13.03 2.46
C ASN A 157 -15.72 13.14 3.33
N LEU A 158 -14.64 12.46 2.94
CA LEU A 158 -13.38 12.50 3.66
C LEU A 158 -12.52 13.66 3.15
N ASP A 159 -12.06 14.48 4.08
CA ASP A 159 -11.05 15.51 3.88
C ASP A 159 -10.19 15.58 5.15
N ALA A 160 -8.96 15.08 5.07
CA ALA A 160 -8.12 14.88 6.24
C ALA A 160 -6.63 15.19 5.96
N PRO A 161 -5.89 15.67 6.96
CA PRO A 161 -4.43 15.78 6.88
C PRO A 161 -3.79 14.40 6.72
N VAL A 162 -2.63 14.38 6.08
CA VAL A 162 -1.75 13.22 6.02
C VAL A 162 -0.45 13.54 6.76
N VAL A 163 -0.02 12.62 7.63
CA VAL A 163 1.21 12.77 8.42
C VAL A 163 2.14 11.58 8.18
N PRO A 164 3.47 11.77 8.14
CA PRO A 164 4.41 10.66 8.02
C PRO A 164 4.42 9.83 9.30
N VAL A 165 4.32 8.51 9.18
CA VAL A 165 4.39 7.55 10.28
C VAL A 165 5.52 6.55 10.08
N GLY A 166 6.09 6.10 11.20
CA GLY A 166 7.06 4.99 11.24
C GLY A 166 6.42 3.71 11.78
N TRP A 167 7.26 2.74 12.11
CA TRP A 167 6.88 1.53 12.82
C TRP A 167 7.36 1.56 14.26
N GLU A 168 6.70 0.78 15.10
CA GLU A 168 7.10 0.47 16.46
C GLU A 168 7.17 -1.05 16.65
N THR A 169 8.03 -1.51 17.53
CA THR A 169 8.13 -2.93 17.88
C THR A 169 7.18 -3.22 19.04
N LYS A 170 6.29 -4.20 18.85
CA LYS A 170 5.38 -4.70 19.89
C LYS A 170 5.65 -6.16 20.18
N GLU A 171 5.59 -6.52 21.45
CA GLU A 171 5.59 -7.92 21.85
C GLU A 171 4.17 -8.48 21.69
N VAL A 172 4.03 -9.52 20.88
CA VAL A 172 2.78 -10.26 20.67
C VAL A 172 3.10 -11.73 20.88
N ASN A 173 2.49 -12.35 21.91
CA ASN A 173 2.72 -13.75 22.29
C ASN A 173 4.21 -14.10 22.53
N GLY A 174 4.97 -13.18 23.15
CA GLY A 174 6.41 -13.38 23.41
C GLY A 174 7.32 -13.14 22.19
N GLN A 175 6.76 -12.74 21.05
CA GLN A 175 7.51 -12.41 19.84
C GLN A 175 7.48 -10.91 19.55
N LEU A 176 8.64 -10.34 19.23
CA LEU A 176 8.74 -8.94 18.78
C LEU A 176 8.26 -8.82 17.33
N VAL A 177 7.27 -7.95 17.11
CA VAL A 177 6.65 -7.70 15.80
C VAL A 177 6.66 -6.21 15.52
N SER A 178 7.17 -5.81 14.35
CA SER A 178 7.09 -4.43 13.87
C SER A 178 5.68 -4.12 13.36
N THR A 179 5.07 -3.05 13.88
CA THR A 179 3.73 -2.59 13.50
C THR A 179 3.79 -1.10 13.13
N TRP A 180 3.10 -0.72 12.06
CA TRP A 180 2.97 0.69 11.69
C TRP A 180 2.18 1.47 12.73
N ILE A 181 2.68 2.66 13.08
CA ILE A 181 1.98 3.60 13.95
C ILE A 181 0.78 4.14 13.17
N VAL A 182 -0.38 4.21 13.83
CA VAL A 182 -1.62 4.79 13.28
C VAL A 182 -1.90 6.10 14.03
N PRO A 183 -2.04 7.26 13.36
CA PRO A 183 -2.31 8.53 14.03
C PRO A 183 -3.62 8.49 14.82
N ASN A 184 -3.63 9.06 16.03
CA ASN A 184 -4.84 9.12 16.86
C ASN A 184 -5.74 10.31 16.53
N ALA A 185 -5.19 11.38 15.95
CA ALA A 185 -5.99 12.48 15.42
C ALA A 185 -6.80 12.02 14.19
N ARG A 186 -7.70 12.87 13.69
CA ARG A 186 -8.47 12.59 12.47
C ARG A 186 -7.60 12.84 11.24
N GLU A 187 -6.55 12.04 11.10
CA GLU A 187 -5.46 12.17 10.14
C GLU A 187 -5.09 10.80 9.58
N ALA A 188 -4.71 10.73 8.31
CA ALA A 188 -4.15 9.53 7.71
C ALA A 188 -2.63 9.47 7.90
N GLY A 189 -2.09 8.29 8.18
CA GLY A 189 -0.66 8.07 8.35
C GLY A 189 -0.02 7.53 7.08
N TRP A 190 0.83 8.31 6.42
CA TRP A 190 1.65 7.83 5.31
C TRP A 190 2.85 7.04 5.82
N HIS A 191 3.01 5.81 5.34
CA HIS A 191 4.15 4.96 5.70
C HIS A 191 5.39 5.58 5.07
N LYS A 192 6.28 6.18 5.87
CA LYS A 192 7.39 7.01 5.37
C LYS A 192 8.44 6.29 4.49
N THR A 193 8.36 4.96 4.40
CA THR A 193 9.21 4.13 3.53
C THR A 193 8.45 3.52 2.35
N SER A 194 7.15 3.82 2.23
CA SER A 194 6.35 3.50 1.06
C SER A 194 6.64 4.50 -0.06
N ALA A 195 6.17 4.22 -1.28
CA ALA A 195 6.42 5.10 -2.42
C ALA A 195 5.84 6.50 -2.17
N LEU A 196 6.42 7.48 -2.86
CA LEU A 196 5.81 8.80 -3.01
C LEU A 196 4.73 8.73 -4.11
N PRO A 197 3.70 9.59 -4.05
CA PRO A 197 2.70 9.64 -5.12
C PRO A 197 3.34 10.00 -6.47
N GLY A 198 2.93 9.32 -7.54
CA GLY A 198 3.48 9.50 -8.89
C GLY A 198 4.74 8.69 -9.21
N GLU A 199 5.31 8.00 -8.23
CA GLU A 199 6.46 7.14 -8.44
C GLU A 199 6.00 5.68 -8.59
N PRO A 200 6.72 4.85 -9.38
CA PRO A 200 6.53 3.41 -9.36
C PRO A 200 6.63 2.87 -7.93
N GLY A 201 5.64 2.08 -7.52
CA GLY A 201 5.52 1.58 -6.16
C GLY A 201 4.15 1.80 -5.53
N ASN A 202 4.08 1.40 -4.27
CA ASN A 202 2.86 1.45 -3.49
C ASN A 202 2.97 2.58 -2.45
N THR A 203 2.20 3.65 -2.61
CA THR A 203 2.02 4.67 -1.58
C THR A 203 1.01 4.13 -0.56
N VAL A 204 1.38 4.01 0.71
CA VAL A 204 0.51 3.38 1.72
C VAL A 204 0.06 4.38 2.78
N LEU A 205 -1.24 4.47 3.01
CA LEU A 205 -1.87 5.27 4.05
C LEU A 205 -2.65 4.39 5.03
N ASN A 206 -2.43 4.57 6.33
CA ASN A 206 -3.23 3.94 7.37
C ASN A 206 -4.10 4.95 8.12
N GLY A 207 -5.11 4.46 8.84
CA GLY A 207 -5.97 5.30 9.65
C GLY A 207 -6.90 4.46 10.51
N HIS A 208 -7.36 5.00 11.64
CA HIS A 208 -8.33 4.31 12.49
C HIS A 208 -9.70 4.24 11.84
N HIS A 209 -10.39 3.12 12.04
CA HIS A 209 -11.76 2.90 11.56
C HIS A 209 -12.82 3.25 12.62
N ASN A 210 -12.60 2.89 13.88
CA ASN A 210 -13.65 2.89 14.91
C ASN A 210 -13.23 3.47 16.25
N ILE A 211 -12.03 4.03 16.33
CA ILE A 211 -11.45 4.60 17.54
C ILE A 211 -10.75 5.90 17.22
N TYR A 212 -10.62 6.73 18.24
CA TYR A 212 -9.97 8.05 18.15
C TYR A 212 -10.57 8.90 17.01
N GLY A 213 -9.75 9.58 16.21
CA GLY A 213 -10.25 10.43 15.11
C GLY A 213 -11.03 9.70 14.01
N GLU A 214 -10.94 8.37 13.94
CA GLU A 214 -11.68 7.50 13.00
C GLU A 214 -11.70 8.02 11.55
N VAL A 215 -10.53 8.45 11.06
CA VAL A 215 -10.38 9.05 9.71
C VAL A 215 -10.86 8.11 8.59
N PHE A 216 -10.78 6.79 8.79
CA PHE A 216 -11.20 5.76 7.84
C PHE A 216 -12.46 5.02 8.30
N ARG A 217 -13.32 5.70 9.07
CA ARG A 217 -14.64 5.18 9.48
C ARG A 217 -15.43 4.61 8.31
N ASP A 218 -15.58 5.42 7.26
CA ASP A 218 -16.49 5.09 6.15
C ASP A 218 -15.74 4.50 4.95
N LEU A 219 -14.46 4.13 5.11
CA LEU A 219 -13.64 3.59 4.02
C LEU A 219 -14.24 2.32 3.38
N VAL A 220 -15.05 1.57 4.13
CA VAL A 220 -15.74 0.38 3.65
C VAL A 220 -16.77 0.66 2.56
N GLU A 221 -17.26 1.90 2.49
CA GLU A 221 -18.29 2.32 1.53
C GLU A 221 -17.71 2.56 0.14
N LEU A 222 -16.39 2.67 0.00
CA LEU A 222 -15.75 2.87 -1.30
C LEU A 222 -15.96 1.68 -2.24
N GLU A 223 -16.20 2.01 -3.51
CA GLU A 223 -16.37 1.07 -4.60
C GLU A 223 -15.36 1.33 -5.73
N PRO A 224 -15.03 0.32 -6.55
CA PRO A 224 -14.25 0.54 -7.76
C PRO A 224 -14.90 1.63 -8.64
N GLY A 225 -14.10 2.63 -9.03
CA GLY A 225 -14.57 3.81 -9.75
C GLY A 225 -14.52 5.10 -8.91
N ASP A 226 -14.52 5.00 -7.58
CA ASP A 226 -14.48 6.18 -6.72
C ASP A 226 -13.16 6.94 -6.82
N ALA A 227 -13.25 8.27 -6.82
CA ALA A 227 -12.09 9.15 -6.93
C ALA A 227 -11.41 9.38 -5.57
N ILE A 228 -10.08 9.39 -5.59
CA ILE A 228 -9.23 9.75 -4.45
C ILE A 228 -8.24 10.82 -4.91
N TYR A 229 -8.17 11.93 -4.17
CA TYR A 229 -7.21 13.00 -4.41
C TYR A 229 -6.18 13.04 -3.29
N LEU A 230 -4.91 12.89 -3.65
CA LEU A 230 -3.80 12.94 -2.73
C LEU A 230 -2.95 14.19 -3.00
N TYR A 231 -2.96 15.11 -2.06
CA TYR A 231 -2.28 16.40 -2.18
C TYR A 231 -0.87 16.30 -1.58
N THR A 232 0.10 16.84 -2.29
CA THR A 232 1.46 17.11 -1.80
C THR A 232 1.68 18.61 -1.69
N GLY A 233 2.88 19.03 -1.28
CA GLY A 233 3.27 20.45 -1.31
C GLY A 233 3.37 21.04 -2.71
N GLN A 234 3.41 20.21 -3.77
CA GLN A 234 3.57 20.65 -5.16
C GLN A 234 2.28 20.54 -5.98
N ARG A 235 1.58 19.41 -5.90
CA ARG A 235 0.49 19.07 -6.82
C ARG A 235 -0.52 18.11 -6.20
N VAL A 236 -1.59 17.85 -6.95
CA VAL A 236 -2.61 16.85 -6.61
C VAL A 236 -2.42 15.64 -7.50
N TYR A 237 -2.49 14.46 -6.90
CA TYR A 237 -2.51 13.17 -7.59
C TYR A 237 -3.92 12.61 -7.60
N HIS A 238 -4.36 12.17 -8.76
CA HIS A 238 -5.72 11.70 -8.99
C HIS A 238 -5.70 10.20 -9.16
N TYR A 239 -6.26 9.50 -8.18
CA TYR A 239 -6.40 8.05 -8.19
C TYR A 239 -7.87 7.67 -8.34
N GLN A 240 -8.10 6.48 -8.88
CA GLN A 240 -9.41 5.83 -8.89
C GLN A 240 -9.30 4.48 -8.21
N VAL A 241 -10.24 4.19 -7.31
CA VAL A 241 -10.34 2.89 -6.64
C VAL A 241 -10.52 1.81 -7.70
N THR A 242 -9.71 0.76 -7.62
CA THR A 242 -9.79 -0.40 -8.51
C THR A 242 -10.14 -1.68 -7.77
N GLU A 243 -9.73 -1.80 -6.50
CA GLU A 243 -9.92 -3.04 -5.73
C GLU A 243 -10.24 -2.75 -4.27
N ARG A 244 -11.07 -3.61 -3.67
CA ARG A 244 -11.41 -3.59 -2.24
C ARG A 244 -11.36 -5.00 -1.68
N HIS A 245 -10.61 -5.19 -0.60
CA HIS A 245 -10.41 -6.49 0.05
C HIS A 245 -10.71 -6.41 1.54
N ILE A 246 -11.46 -7.37 2.07
CA ILE A 246 -11.66 -7.57 3.51
C ILE A 246 -10.94 -8.86 3.91
N LEU A 247 -9.83 -8.72 4.60
CA LEU A 247 -8.88 -9.79 4.88
C LEU A 247 -8.96 -10.18 6.36
N LYS A 248 -9.16 -11.46 6.67
CA LYS A 248 -9.17 -11.93 8.06
C LYS A 248 -7.75 -11.87 8.62
N GLU A 249 -7.59 -11.29 9.81
CA GLU A 249 -6.30 -11.18 10.50
C GLU A 249 -6.32 -11.89 11.86
N LYS A 250 -7.35 -11.61 12.67
CA LYS A 250 -7.43 -12.12 14.03
C LYS A 250 -7.75 -13.61 14.01
N GLY A 251 -6.84 -14.40 14.58
CA GLY A 251 -6.96 -15.86 14.68
C GLY A 251 -6.43 -16.62 13.47
N GLU A 252 -5.94 -15.92 12.43
CA GLU A 252 -5.38 -16.57 11.24
C GLU A 252 -3.94 -17.05 11.47
N PRO A 253 -3.51 -18.14 10.80
CA PRO A 253 -2.13 -18.57 10.79
C PRO A 253 -1.18 -17.48 10.28
N ILE A 254 0.09 -17.54 10.70
CA ILE A 254 1.10 -16.55 10.30
C ILE A 254 1.26 -16.44 8.77
N GLU A 255 1.11 -17.56 8.04
CA GLU A 255 1.20 -17.59 6.57
C GLU A 255 0.12 -16.71 5.92
N VAL A 256 -1.13 -16.80 6.39
CA VAL A 256 -2.24 -15.97 5.89
C VAL A 256 -1.98 -14.50 6.18
N ARG A 257 -1.44 -14.19 7.36
CA ARG A 257 -1.10 -12.82 7.75
C ARG A 257 0.06 -12.25 6.93
N ILE A 258 1.04 -13.09 6.58
CA ILE A 258 2.12 -12.73 5.65
C ILE A 258 1.54 -12.45 4.25
N GLN A 259 0.62 -13.30 3.78
CA GLN A 259 -0.06 -13.09 2.51
C GLN A 259 -0.86 -11.78 2.50
N ASN A 260 -1.59 -11.49 3.56
CA ASN A 260 -2.31 -10.21 3.70
C ASN A 260 -1.35 -9.01 3.73
N ALA A 261 -0.17 -9.14 4.33
CA ALA A 261 0.82 -8.07 4.35
C ALA A 261 1.36 -7.71 2.95
N GLN A 262 1.22 -8.58 1.95
CA GLN A 262 1.63 -8.30 0.57
C GLN A 262 0.92 -7.08 -0.02
N TRP A 263 -0.29 -6.74 0.45
CA TRP A 263 -1.05 -5.59 -0.03
C TRP A 263 -0.41 -4.23 0.28
N ILE A 264 0.49 -4.16 1.26
CA ILE A 264 1.22 -2.93 1.62
C ILE A 264 2.71 -2.98 1.23
N MET A 265 3.12 -4.01 0.49
CA MET A 265 4.49 -4.14 -0.01
C MET A 265 4.70 -3.24 -1.24
N PRO A 266 5.97 -2.92 -1.57
CA PRO A 266 6.31 -2.27 -2.83
C PRO A 266 5.80 -3.05 -4.04
N THR A 267 5.46 -2.33 -5.10
CA THR A 267 4.98 -2.87 -6.38
C THR A 267 5.76 -2.27 -7.53
N ASP A 268 5.65 -2.85 -8.73
CA ASP A 268 6.30 -2.31 -9.93
C ASP A 268 5.48 -1.23 -10.62
N ASP A 269 4.15 -1.21 -10.41
CA ASP A 269 3.25 -0.16 -10.86
C ASP A 269 3.07 0.94 -9.81
N GLU A 270 2.62 2.13 -10.24
CA GLU A 270 2.14 3.16 -9.35
C GLU A 270 0.76 2.78 -8.79
N ARG A 271 0.63 2.76 -7.47
CA ARG A 271 -0.65 2.62 -6.79
C ARG A 271 -0.69 3.30 -5.42
N LEU A 272 -1.90 3.58 -4.98
CA LEU A 272 -2.24 4.05 -3.64
C LEU A 272 -2.99 2.95 -2.90
N THR A 273 -2.53 2.57 -1.70
CA THR A 273 -3.22 1.63 -0.82
C THR A 273 -3.66 2.32 0.46
N LEU A 274 -4.97 2.28 0.74
CA LEU A 274 -5.56 2.71 2.02
C LEU A 274 -5.85 1.47 2.86
N ILE A 275 -5.39 1.45 4.11
CA ILE A 275 -5.57 0.30 5.00
C ILE A 275 -6.14 0.69 6.37
N THR A 276 -7.13 -0.07 6.84
CA THR A 276 -7.72 0.12 8.17
C THR A 276 -8.19 -1.19 8.81
N CYS A 277 -8.55 -1.14 10.09
CA CYS A 277 -9.17 -2.26 10.81
C CYS A 277 -10.66 -2.38 10.45
N TRP A 278 -11.21 -3.59 10.50
CA TRP A 278 -12.63 -3.84 10.23
C TRP A 278 -13.09 -5.10 10.98
N PRO A 279 -14.37 -5.30 11.35
CA PRO A 279 -15.46 -4.32 11.41
C PRO A 279 -15.40 -3.45 12.67
N TYR A 280 -16.27 -2.44 12.70
CA TYR A 280 -16.37 -1.42 13.76
C TYR A 280 -16.45 -1.97 15.19
N THR A 281 -16.90 -3.21 15.39
CA THR A 281 -17.12 -3.76 16.73
C THR A 281 -15.90 -4.48 17.32
N ASN A 282 -15.05 -5.10 16.51
CA ASN A 282 -14.04 -6.02 17.02
C ASN A 282 -12.73 -6.13 16.21
N ASN A 283 -12.60 -5.41 15.09
CA ASN A 283 -11.36 -5.29 14.32
C ASN A 283 -10.71 -6.63 13.92
N THR A 284 -11.51 -7.68 13.67
CA THR A 284 -10.98 -9.01 13.32
C THR A 284 -10.36 -9.10 11.92
N HIS A 285 -10.61 -8.12 11.07
CA HIS A 285 -10.17 -8.03 9.68
C HIS A 285 -9.37 -6.76 9.42
N ARG A 286 -8.77 -6.71 8.23
CA ARG A 286 -8.26 -5.50 7.60
C ARG A 286 -9.09 -5.21 6.36
N LEU A 287 -9.49 -3.96 6.21
CA LEU A 287 -10.00 -3.43 4.96
C LEU A 287 -8.82 -2.82 4.22
N VAL A 288 -8.63 -3.24 2.98
CA VAL A 288 -7.63 -2.72 2.05
C VAL A 288 -8.36 -2.19 0.83
N VAL A 289 -8.09 -0.93 0.47
CA VAL A 289 -8.56 -0.30 -0.76
C VAL A 289 -7.34 0.04 -1.60
N VAL A 290 -7.33 -0.42 -2.84
CA VAL A 290 -6.26 -0.13 -3.82
C VAL A 290 -6.81 0.78 -4.89
N ALA A 291 -6.07 1.83 -5.21
CA ALA A 291 -6.39 2.80 -6.24
C ALA A 291 -5.21 3.01 -7.18
N ARG A 292 -5.50 3.24 -8.46
CA ARG A 292 -4.51 3.43 -9.53
C ARG A 292 -4.65 4.83 -10.14
N PRO A 293 -3.56 5.41 -10.69
CA PRO A 293 -3.61 6.73 -11.31
C PRO A 293 -4.61 6.71 -12.47
N LEU A 294 -5.34 7.82 -12.65
CA LEU A 294 -6.16 8.00 -13.84
C LEU A 294 -5.24 8.09 -15.07
N PRO A 295 -5.60 7.48 -16.22
CA PRO A 295 -4.90 7.72 -17.47
C PRO A 295 -4.91 9.22 -17.77
N ASP A 296 -3.74 9.78 -18.10
CA ASP A 296 -3.63 11.18 -18.50
C ASP A 296 -4.61 11.45 -19.64
N SER A 297 -5.59 12.32 -19.42
CA SER A 297 -6.64 12.64 -20.39
C SER A 297 -6.13 13.48 -21.59
N GLY A 298 -4.83 13.43 -21.88
CA GLY A 298 -4.11 14.37 -22.74
C GLY A 298 -3.08 13.76 -23.69
N SER A 299 -2.88 12.44 -23.75
CA SER A 299 -1.95 11.83 -24.71
C SER A 299 -2.56 11.51 -26.08
N ASP A 300 -3.89 11.50 -26.21
CA ASP A 300 -4.59 11.09 -27.46
C ASP A 300 -4.93 12.23 -28.44
N LEU A 301 -4.68 13.49 -28.09
CA LEU A 301 -4.91 14.61 -29.03
C LEU A 301 -3.78 14.77 -30.08
N SER A 302 -2.69 14.00 -29.99
CA SER A 302 -1.60 14.06 -30.98
C SER A 302 -1.77 13.11 -32.18
N GLU A 303 -2.73 12.17 -32.10
CA GLU A 303 -3.02 11.21 -33.18
C GLU A 303 -4.13 11.74 -34.13
N ALA A 304 -5.10 12.51 -33.59
CA ALA A 304 -6.22 13.05 -34.37
C ALA A 304 -5.83 14.21 -35.32
N GLU A 305 -4.71 14.90 -35.07
CA GLU A 305 -4.20 15.98 -35.92
C GLU A 305 -3.27 15.49 -37.06
N ARG A 306 -2.98 14.18 -37.09
CA ARG A 306 -2.08 13.55 -38.08
C ARG A 306 -2.80 12.98 -39.31
N MET A 307 -4.11 13.16 -39.41
CA MET A 307 -4.90 12.76 -40.58
C MET A 307 -4.95 13.92 -41.59
N PRO A 308 -4.27 13.83 -42.75
CA PRO A 308 -4.43 14.85 -43.79
C PRO A 308 -5.87 14.80 -44.34
N PRO A 309 -6.45 15.95 -44.72
CA PRO A 309 -7.79 15.98 -45.30
C PRO A 309 -7.84 15.15 -46.59
N GLN A 310 -8.86 14.30 -46.69
CA GLN A 310 -9.26 13.58 -47.90
C GLN A 310 -9.94 14.52 -48.88
#